data_AF-A0A6A7LP13-F1
#
_entry.id   AF-A0A6A7LP13-F1
#
_cell.length_a   1.000
_cell.length_b   1.000
_cell.length_c   1.000
_cell.angle_alpha   90.00
_cell.angle_beta   90.00
_cell.angle_gamma   90.00
#
_symmetry.space_group_name_H-M   'P 1'
#
loop_
_entity.id
_entity.type
_entity.pdbx_description
1 polymer ?
#
loop_
_entity_poly.entity_id
_entity_poly.type
_entity_poly.pdbx_seq_one_letter_code
_entity_poly.pdbx_strand_id
1 'polypeptide(L)' 'MTRLSRKNLVVDAERVRDLASSRHTSESEAVREAVELALSAEDVMAAVRELHAQGGLDDVFGRLPDDAAAASPPA' A
#
# COMPACT_ATOMS: atom_id res chain seq x y z
N MET A 1 16.13 0.75 18.26
CA MET A 1 15.19 1.66 18.95
C MET A 1 15.11 2.95 18.15
N THR A 2 13.99 3.20 17.49
CA THR A 2 13.72 4.46 16.78
C THR A 2 13.49 5.57 17.81
N ARG A 3 14.17 6.71 17.66
CA ARG A 3 14.07 7.84 18.59
C ARG A 3 12.88 8.71 18.18
N LEU A 4 11.81 8.69 18.96
CA LEU A 4 10.67 9.58 18.76
C LEU A 4 11.07 11.02 19.11
N SER A 5 10.76 11.95 18.22
CA SER A 5 10.98 13.38 18.41
C SER A 5 9.69 14.13 18.12
N ARG A 6 9.32 15.07 18.99
CA ARG A 6 8.11 15.87 18.82
C ARG A 6 8.32 16.83 17.64
N LYS A 7 7.34 16.87 16.74
CA LYS A 7 7.28 17.82 15.62
C LYS A 7 6.03 18.68 15.77
N ASN A 8 6.15 19.95 15.39
CA ASN A 8 5.00 20.83 15.27
C ASN A 8 4.48 20.70 13.84
N LEU A 9 3.34 20.06 13.67
CA LEU A 9 2.66 19.87 12.40
C LEU A 9 1.36 20.66 12.41
N VAL A 10 1.07 21.34 11.30
CA VAL A 10 -0.25 21.94 11.09
C VAL A 10 -1.14 20.84 10.50
N VAL A 11 -2.26 20.59 11.18
CA VAL A 11 -3.23 19.56 10.80
C VAL A 11 -4.64 20.12 10.84
N ASP A 12 -5.55 19.48 10.12
CA ASP A 12 -6.98 19.65 10.31
C ASP A 12 -7.40 18.94 11.61
N ALA A 13 -7.78 19.73 12.62
CA ALA A 13 -8.09 19.22 13.95
C ALA A 13 -9.35 18.35 13.96
N GLU A 14 -10.37 18.67 13.17
CA GLU A 14 -11.61 17.89 13.13
C GLU A 14 -11.35 16.53 12.51
N ARG A 15 -10.63 16.52 11.38
CA ARG A 15 -10.28 15.26 10.69
C ARG A 15 -9.40 14.35 11.54
N VAL A 16 -8.45 14.91 12.30
CA VAL A 16 -7.60 14.13 13.21
C VAL A 16 -8.41 13.56 14.37
N ARG A 17 -9.34 14.34 14.93
CA ARG A 17 -10.23 13.87 16.00
C ARG A 17 -11.14 12.74 15.53
N ASP A 18 -11.71 12.86 14.34
CA ASP A 18 -12.56 11.82 13.75
C ASP A 18 -11.76 10.53 13.49
N LEU A 19 -10.53 10.67 12.97
CA LEU A 19 -9.64 9.54 12.74
C LEU A 19 -9.30 8.82 14.06
N ALA A 20 -8.90 9.58 15.08
CA ALA A 20 -8.58 9.04 16.41
C ALA A 20 -9.80 8.34 17.04
N SER A 21 -10.98 8.95 16.92
CA SER A 21 -12.23 8.38 17.42
C SER A 21 -12.58 7.06 16.72
N SER A 22 -12.46 7.01 15.39
CA SER A 22 -12.73 5.79 14.60
C SER A 22 -11.79 4.63 14.91
N ARG A 23 -10.58 4.94 15.39
CA ARG A 23 -9.53 3.96 15.71
C ARG A 23 -9.40 3.69 17.21
N HIS A 24 -10.25 4.33 18.03
CA HIS A 24 -10.21 4.24 19.50
C HIS A 24 -8.83 4.52 20.09
N THR A 25 -8.15 5.54 19.56
CA THR A 25 -6.78 5.91 19.95
C THR A 25 -6.65 7.42 20.23
N SER A 26 -5.48 7.87 20.65
CA SER A 26 -5.15 9.29 20.78
C SER A 26 -4.88 9.96 19.43
N GLU A 27 -5.11 11.27 19.34
CA GLU A 27 -4.81 12.06 18.13
C GLU A 27 -3.36 11.92 17.68
N SER A 28 -2.41 11.82 18.62
CA SER A 28 -0.99 11.64 18.31
C SER A 28 -0.66 10.25 17.73
N GLU A 29 -1.34 9.20 18.20
CA GLU A 29 -1.19 7.85 17.62
C GLU A 29 -1.85 7.77 16.25
N ALA A 30 -3.07 8.31 16.11
CA ALA A 30 -3.77 8.35 14.84
C ALA A 30 -2.95 9.03 13.74
N VAL A 31 -2.33 10.19 14.06
CA VAL A 31 -1.44 10.88 13.13
C VAL A 31 -0.19 10.05 12.83
N ARG A 32 0.39 9.37 13.83
CA ARG A 32 1.56 8.51 13.62
C ARG A 32 1.24 7.37 12.66
N GLU A 33 0.19 6.61 12.93
CA GLU A 33 -0.22 5.48 12.08
C GLU A 33 -0.57 5.94 10.66
N ALA A 34 -1.20 7.11 10.51
CA ALA A 34 -1.50 7.67 9.20
C ALA A 34 -0.22 8.00 8.42
N VAL A 35 0.80 8.56 9.08
CA VAL A 35 2.11 8.83 8.48
C VAL A 35 2.83 7.53 8.11
N GLU A 36 2.86 6.54 9.01
CA GLU A 36 3.47 5.23 8.75
C GLU A 36 2.81 4.52 7.56
N LEU A 37 1.48 4.57 7.48
CA LEU A 37 0.73 4.02 6.35
C LEU A 37 1.03 4.75 5.04
N ALA A 38 1.09 6.08 5.07
CA ALA A 38 1.39 6.89 3.88
C ALA A 38 2.78 6.57 3.33
N LEU A 39 3.80 6.51 4.20
CA LEU A 39 5.16 6.15 3.82
C LEU A 39 5.22 4.72 3.25
N SER A 40 4.55 3.77 3.89
CA SER A 40 4.49 2.39 3.40
C SER A 40 3.79 2.28 2.04
N ALA A 41 2.74 3.08 1.81
CA ALA A 41 2.03 3.11 0.55
C ALA A 41 2.88 3.69 -0.59
N GLU A 42 3.75 4.67 -0.30
CA GLU A 42 4.71 5.21 -1.28
C GLU A 42 5.69 4.13 -1.75
N ASP A 43 6.22 3.32 -0.82
CA ASP A 43 7.12 2.20 -1.13
C ASP A 43 6.42 1.13 -1.99
N VAL A 44 5.19 0.76 -1.62
CA VAL A 44 4.39 -0.20 -2.40
C VAL A 44 4.11 0.34 -3.80
N MET A 45 3.71 1.60 -3.92
CA MET A 45 3.47 2.25 -5.20
C MET A 45 4.74 2.36 -6.05
N ALA A 46 5.91 2.55 -5.42
CA ALA A 46 7.19 2.53 -6.10
C ALA A 46 7.50 1.14 -6.68
N ALA A 47 7.31 0.08 -5.88
CA ALA A 47 7.48 -1.30 -6.34
C ALA A 47 6.52 -1.65 -7.49
N VAL A 48 5.25 -1.23 -7.41
CA VAL A 48 4.27 -1.42 -8.49
C VAL A 48 4.69 -0.71 -9.77
N ARG A 49 5.23 0.52 -9.68
CA ARG A 49 5.73 1.25 -10.85
C ARG A 49 6.95 0.58 -11.47
N GLU A 50 7.87 0.09 -10.65
CA GLU A 50 9.05 -0.65 -11.12
C GLU A 50 8.64 -1.94 -11.83
N LEU A 51 7.73 -2.69 -11.24
CA LEU A 51 7.17 -3.91 -11.82
C LEU A 51 6.47 -3.64 -13.17
N HIS A 52 5.69 -2.57 -13.25
CA HIS A 52 5.06 -2.15 -14.50
C HIS A 52 6.11 -1.75 -15.56
N ALA A 53 7.20 -1.08 -15.16
CA ALA A 53 8.29 -0.73 -16.07
C ALA A 53 9.06 -1.96 -16.60
N GLN A 54 9.03 -3.07 -15.87
CA GLN A 54 9.64 -4.35 -16.24
C GLN A 54 8.72 -5.27 -17.06
N GLY A 55 7.56 -4.79 -17.53
CA GLY A 55 6.62 -5.58 -18.34
C GLY A 55 5.36 -6.04 -17.57
N GLY A 56 5.24 -5.69 -16.29
CA GLY A 56 4.09 -6.04 -15.46
C GLY A 56 4.21 -7.42 -14.79
N LEU A 57 3.19 -7.78 -14.02
CA LEU A 57 3.14 -9.06 -13.29
C LEU A 57 3.26 -10.27 -14.24
N ASP A 58 2.69 -10.17 -15.44
CA ASP A 58 2.69 -11.25 -16.44
C ASP A 58 4.10 -11.58 -16.97
N ASP A 59 5.03 -10.63 -16.91
CA ASP A 59 6.42 -10.82 -17.35
C ASP A 59 7.31 -11.36 -16.21
N VAL A 60 7.04 -10.95 -14.96
CA VAL A 60 7.83 -11.37 -13.79
C VAL A 60 7.41 -12.74 -13.24
N PHE A 61 6.11 -13.07 -13.24
CA PHE A 61 5.62 -14.37 -12.78
C PHE A 61 5.47 -15.40 -13.91
N GLY A 62 5.74 -14.98 -15.15
CA GLY A 62 5.44 -15.73 -16.36
C GLY A 62 3.94 -15.76 -16.64
N ARG A 63 3.55 -15.67 -17.94
CA ARG A 63 2.17 -15.91 -18.35
C ARG A 63 1.71 -17.24 -17.76
N LEU A 64 0.63 -17.21 -16.99
CA LEU A 64 -0.09 -18.42 -16.62
C LEU A 64 -0.38 -19.17 -17.93
N PRO A 65 0.09 -20.41 -18.11
CA PRO A 65 -0.18 -21.13 -19.35
C PRO A 65 -1.69 -21.21 -19.52
N ASP A 66 -2.13 -20.78 -20.70
CA ASP A 66 -3.52 -20.75 -21.10
C ASP A 66 -3.95 -22.21 -21.33
N ASP A 67 -4.27 -22.93 -20.24
CA ASP A 67 -4.71 -24.33 -20.23
C ASP A 67 -6.06 -24.55 -20.96
N ALA A 68 -6.60 -23.51 -21.59
CA ALA A 68 -7.79 -23.58 -22.43
C ALA A 68 -7.55 -24.19 -23.84
N ALA A 69 -6.29 -24.41 -24.26
CA ALA A 69 -5.99 -24.94 -25.60
C ALA A 69 -5.88 -26.48 -25.69
N ALA A 70 -5.90 -27.22 -24.58
CA ALA A 70 -5.63 -28.67 -24.56
C ALA A 70 -6.86 -29.60 -24.75
N ALA A 71 -8.01 -29.06 -25.13
CA ALA A 71 -9.23 -29.86 -25.36
C ALA A 71 -9.78 -29.73 -26.78
N SER A 72 -8.96 -30.05 -27.80
CA SER A 72 -9.48 -30.49 -29.09
C SER A 72 -9.27 -32.00 -29.21
N PRO A 73 -10.32 -32.84 -29.18
CA PRO A 73 -10.16 -34.25 -29.47
C PRO A 73 -9.82 -34.45 -30.96
N PRO A 74 -8.94 -35.39 -31.31
CA PRO A 74 -8.68 -35.72 -32.71
C PRO A 74 -9.93 -36.30 -33.38
N ALA A 75 -10.06 -35.99 -34.67
CA ALA A 75 -11.16 -36.32 -35.58
C ALA A 75 -11.49 -37.82 -35.68
#